data_AF-L0GY84-F1
#
_entry.id   AF-L0GY84-F1
#
_cell.length_a   1.000
_cell.length_b   1.000
_cell.length_c   1.000
_cell.angle_alpha   90.00
_cell.angle_beta   90.00
_cell.angle_gamma   90.00
#
_symmetry.space_group_name_H-M   'P 1'
#
loop_
_entity.id
_entity.type
_entity.pdbx_description
1 polymer ?
#
loop_
_entity_poly.entity_id
_entity_poly.type
_entity_poly.pdbx_seq_one_letter_code
_entity_poly.pdbx_strand_id
1 'polypeptide(L)'
;MASRDPDPAPAETEDTSWRIGRLARSPIQIPLAGWRQVLTRVWRKIAEDRVSLVSAGVAFYSLLAVFPAIAGLIAVYGLISDPVQVEAQFAAFGSLLPVEVHTLLSEQMRAVTAASDHVLGLGLAGAILLSVWSATRGAKALMTALNIVYDEQERRGFVKFNLIAFAMTFLLLVLTVAVTALVVAVPIVLDFFGLGEHGQILVQGLRWLVLAGLALLSLSVIYRYGPSRRRARWRWVSWGSVVAVILWLAASALFSFYVSRFGTFNATYGSVGAVIVLLMWLYISALITLLGAELNAEMERQTGRDTTRGGEQPRGERGAWVADHLPGERGCRTPLGRAGEGKGEGTVGTDSAPPSPSAAGVLGGPWPGATKSNRSG
;
A
#
# COMPACT_ATOMS: atom_id res chain seq x y z
N MET A 1 -72.64 6.04 -9.84
CA MET A 1 -71.55 5.11 -9.49
C MET A 1 -70.70 4.91 -10.73
N ALA A 2 -69.61 5.67 -10.86
CA ALA A 2 -68.63 5.48 -11.92
C ALA A 2 -67.51 4.59 -11.36
N SER A 3 -67.30 3.42 -11.96
CA SER A 3 -66.21 2.51 -11.64
C SER A 3 -64.88 3.15 -12.07
N ARG A 4 -64.05 3.53 -11.10
CA ARG A 4 -62.63 3.81 -11.34
C ARG A 4 -61.95 2.49 -11.65
N ASP A 5 -61.49 2.33 -12.89
CA ASP A 5 -60.46 1.33 -13.19
C ASP A 5 -59.22 1.65 -12.35
N PRO A 6 -58.55 0.65 -11.75
CA PRO A 6 -57.27 0.86 -11.12
C PRO A 6 -56.22 1.17 -12.19
N ASP A 7 -55.50 2.28 -12.02
CA ASP A 7 -54.34 2.62 -12.83
C ASP A 7 -53.39 1.41 -12.94
N PRO A 8 -52.86 1.07 -14.13
CA PRO A 8 -51.82 0.07 -14.24
C PRO A 8 -50.62 0.56 -13.41
N ALA A 9 -50.22 -0.24 -12.42
CA ALA A 9 -49.03 0.02 -11.62
C ALA A 9 -47.85 0.32 -12.56
N PRO A 10 -47.03 1.36 -12.29
CA PRO A 10 -45.89 1.64 -13.12
C PRO A 10 -45.01 0.39 -13.14
N ALA A 11 -44.67 -0.08 -14.34
CA ALA A 11 -43.67 -1.11 -14.52
C ALA A 11 -42.34 -0.53 -14.03
N GLU A 12 -42.07 -0.67 -12.72
CA GLU A 12 -40.74 -0.54 -12.19
C GLU A 12 -39.91 -1.58 -12.91
N THR A 13 -39.13 -1.13 -13.89
CA THR A 13 -37.94 -1.86 -14.32
C THR A 13 -37.04 -1.93 -13.10
N GLU A 14 -37.28 -2.89 -12.19
CA GLU A 14 -36.34 -3.23 -11.13
C GLU A 14 -35.01 -3.46 -11.83
N ASP A 15 -34.08 -2.53 -11.64
CA ASP A 15 -32.72 -2.62 -12.14
C ASP A 15 -32.05 -3.82 -11.45
N THR A 16 -32.33 -5.02 -11.95
CA THR A 16 -31.84 -6.29 -11.42
C THR A 16 -30.34 -6.45 -11.64
N SER A 17 -29.66 -5.44 -12.20
CA SER A 17 -28.20 -5.40 -12.28
C SER A 17 -27.54 -5.57 -10.91
N TRP A 18 -28.18 -5.15 -9.82
CA TRP A 18 -27.67 -5.39 -8.47
C TRP A 18 -27.67 -6.86 -8.05
N ARG A 19 -28.40 -7.77 -8.72
CA ARG A 19 -28.46 -9.21 -8.35
C ARG A 19 -27.31 -10.04 -8.94
N ILE A 20 -26.53 -9.49 -9.87
CA ILE A 20 -25.52 -10.22 -10.64
C ILE A 20 -24.34 -10.64 -9.74
N GLY A 21 -23.94 -11.92 -9.74
CA GLY A 21 -22.77 -12.42 -9.00
C GLY A 21 -22.91 -12.49 -7.47
N ARG A 22 -24.11 -12.26 -6.91
CA ARG A 22 -24.36 -12.22 -5.46
C ARG A 22 -24.16 -13.55 -4.72
N LEU A 23 -24.26 -14.67 -5.43
CA LEU A 23 -24.12 -16.00 -4.86
C LEU A 23 -22.72 -16.60 -5.06
N ALA A 24 -21.80 -15.85 -5.68
CA ALA A 24 -20.46 -16.33 -6.00
C ALA A 24 -19.68 -16.66 -4.71
N ARG A 25 -19.16 -17.88 -4.61
CA ARG A 25 -18.28 -18.35 -3.52
C ARG A 25 -16.80 -18.21 -3.86
N SER A 26 -16.49 -17.81 -5.09
CA SER A 26 -15.15 -17.48 -5.59
C SER A 26 -15.26 -16.47 -6.75
N PRO A 27 -14.18 -15.69 -7.01
CA PRO A 27 -14.19 -14.71 -8.10
C PRO A 27 -14.49 -15.29 -9.49
N ILE A 28 -14.10 -16.54 -9.74
CA ILE A 28 -14.34 -17.21 -11.04
C ILE A 28 -15.83 -17.49 -11.31
N GLN A 29 -16.67 -17.48 -10.27
CA GLN A 29 -18.12 -17.65 -10.38
C GLN A 29 -18.84 -16.32 -10.66
N ILE A 30 -18.13 -15.19 -10.68
CA ILE A 30 -18.71 -13.90 -11.04
C ILE A 30 -18.91 -13.89 -12.57
N PRO A 31 -20.15 -13.70 -13.06
CA PRO A 31 -20.41 -13.66 -14.49
C PRO A 31 -19.80 -12.41 -15.13
N LEU A 32 -19.61 -12.41 -16.45
CA LEU A 32 -18.98 -11.31 -17.20
C LEU A 32 -19.63 -9.95 -16.94
N ALA A 33 -20.97 -9.90 -16.86
CA ALA A 33 -21.69 -8.68 -16.51
C ALA A 33 -21.34 -8.17 -15.09
N GLY A 34 -21.07 -9.08 -14.15
CA GLY A 34 -20.61 -8.75 -12.80
C GLY A 34 -19.16 -8.22 -12.81
N TRP A 35 -18.29 -8.77 -13.65
CA TRP A 35 -16.93 -8.24 -13.82
C TRP A 35 -16.92 -6.83 -14.39
N ARG A 36 -17.80 -6.51 -15.34
CA ARG A 36 -17.96 -5.12 -15.83
C ARG A 36 -18.34 -4.17 -14.69
N GLN A 37 -19.22 -4.60 -13.79
CA GLN A 37 -19.59 -3.80 -12.61
C GLN A 37 -18.41 -3.64 -11.65
N VAL A 38 -17.68 -4.71 -11.35
CA VAL A 38 -16.46 -4.67 -10.51
C VAL A 38 -15.46 -3.67 -11.08
N LEU A 39 -15.11 -3.77 -12.37
CA LEU A 39 -14.14 -2.87 -13.00
C LEU A 39 -14.62 -1.41 -13.03
N THR A 40 -15.92 -1.18 -13.28
CA THR A 40 -16.50 0.17 -13.24
C THR A 40 -16.41 0.78 -11.84
N ARG A 41 -16.61 -0.03 -10.80
CA ARG A 41 -16.49 0.43 -9.41
C ARG A 41 -15.03 0.65 -9.00
N VAL A 42 -14.11 -0.23 -9.41
CA VAL A 42 -12.66 -0.02 -9.22
C VAL A 42 -12.25 1.33 -9.81
N TRP A 43 -12.67 1.64 -11.05
CA TRP A 43 -12.36 2.93 -11.69
C TRP A 43 -12.88 4.13 -10.89
N ARG A 44 -14.09 4.01 -10.34
CA ARG A 44 -14.69 5.07 -9.51
C ARG A 44 -13.98 5.22 -8.17
N LYS A 45 -13.71 4.10 -7.49
CA LYS A 45 -13.07 4.08 -6.18
C LYS A 45 -11.63 4.58 -6.21
N ILE A 46 -10.90 4.36 -7.31
CA ILE A 46 -9.59 4.99 -7.53
C ILE A 46 -9.64 6.52 -7.34
N ALA A 47 -10.70 7.16 -7.83
CA ALA A 47 -10.90 8.59 -7.67
C ALA A 47 -11.45 8.97 -6.29
N GLU A 48 -12.45 8.23 -5.77
CA GLU A 48 -13.07 8.48 -4.47
C GLU A 48 -12.05 8.36 -3.32
N ASP A 49 -11.23 7.31 -3.34
CA ASP A 49 -10.23 7.00 -2.32
C ASP A 49 -8.91 7.76 -2.56
N ARG A 50 -8.86 8.57 -3.63
CA ARG A 50 -7.69 9.36 -4.03
C ARG A 50 -6.43 8.50 -4.11
N VAL A 51 -6.56 7.30 -4.70
CA VAL A 51 -5.51 6.26 -4.69
C VAL A 51 -4.17 6.80 -5.19
N SER A 52 -4.18 7.67 -6.22
CA SER A 52 -2.96 8.33 -6.69
C SER A 52 -2.25 9.14 -5.59
N LEU A 53 -2.96 9.98 -4.83
CA LEU A 53 -2.38 10.77 -3.75
C LEU A 53 -1.88 9.87 -2.61
N VAL A 54 -2.65 8.84 -2.27
CA VAL A 54 -2.28 7.87 -1.24
C VAL A 54 -1.02 7.09 -1.65
N SER A 55 -0.92 6.64 -2.89
CA SER A 55 0.27 5.98 -3.45
C SER A 55 1.50 6.89 -3.42
N ALA A 56 1.34 8.19 -3.68
CA ALA A 56 2.44 9.15 -3.54
C ALA A 56 2.93 9.24 -2.08
N GLY A 57 2.03 9.23 -1.10
CA GLY A 57 2.37 9.16 0.32
C GLY A 57 3.13 7.87 0.66
N VAL A 58 2.66 6.71 0.18
CA VAL A 58 3.36 5.43 0.36
C VAL A 58 4.76 5.50 -0.24
N ALA A 59 4.90 5.99 -1.47
CA ALA A 59 6.18 6.10 -2.16
C ALA A 59 7.17 7.01 -1.42
N PHE A 60 6.71 8.15 -0.89
CA PHE A 60 7.52 9.05 -0.09
C PHE A 60 8.06 8.36 1.18
N TYR A 61 7.20 7.69 1.95
CA TYR A 61 7.66 6.97 3.14
C TYR A 61 8.51 5.75 2.80
N SER A 62 8.26 5.08 1.67
CA SER A 62 9.11 4.01 1.15
C SER A 62 10.49 4.53 0.76
N LEU A 63 10.60 5.71 0.14
CA LEU A 63 11.89 6.33 -0.19
C LEU A 63 12.70 6.62 1.08
N LEU A 64 12.06 7.19 2.11
CA LEU A 64 12.72 7.43 3.41
C LEU A 64 13.16 6.15 4.11
N ALA A 65 12.49 5.03 3.85
CA ALA A 65 12.84 3.71 4.38
C ALA A 65 14.05 3.08 3.66
N VAL A 66 14.43 3.52 2.46
CA VAL A 66 15.54 2.93 1.68
C VAL A 66 16.88 3.10 2.41
N PHE A 67 17.22 4.30 2.87
CA PHE A 67 18.54 4.53 3.50
C PHE A 67 18.77 3.67 4.74
N PRO A 68 17.82 3.59 5.69
CA PRO A 68 18.02 2.77 6.87
C PRO A 68 17.95 1.27 6.54
N ALA A 69 17.16 0.87 5.53
CA ALA A 69 17.16 -0.52 5.06
C ALA A 69 18.53 -0.93 4.49
N ILE A 70 19.18 -0.06 3.70
CA ILE A 70 20.55 -0.28 3.22
C ILE A 70 21.51 -0.39 4.41
N ALA A 71 21.48 0.56 5.35
CA ALA A 71 22.33 0.51 6.53
C ALA A 71 22.15 -0.79 7.35
N GLY A 72 20.90 -1.26 7.51
CA GLY A 72 20.59 -2.52 8.18
C GLY A 72 21.11 -3.74 7.42
N LEU A 73 20.98 -3.76 6.09
CA LEU A 73 21.52 -4.83 5.25
C LEU A 73 23.04 -4.93 5.39
N ILE A 74 23.72 -3.79 5.41
CA ILE A 74 25.18 -3.71 5.55
C ILE A 74 25.61 -4.18 6.94
N ALA A 75 24.87 -3.76 7.97
CA ALA A 75 25.11 -4.21 9.34
C ALA A 75 24.99 -5.74 9.48
N VAL A 76 24.00 -6.36 8.82
CA VAL A 76 23.86 -7.83 8.77
C VAL A 76 24.98 -8.46 7.94
N TYR A 77 25.37 -7.85 6.82
CA TYR A 77 26.44 -8.35 5.97
C TYR A 77 27.80 -8.37 6.69
N GLY A 78 28.11 -7.31 7.44
CA GLY A 78 29.33 -7.21 8.27
C GLY A 78 29.36 -8.19 9.45
N LEU A 79 28.22 -8.78 9.85
CA LEU A 79 28.18 -9.83 10.88
C LEU A 79 28.62 -11.20 10.33
N ILE A 80 28.41 -11.43 9.02
CA ILE A 80 28.63 -12.73 8.37
C ILE A 80 29.93 -12.74 7.56
N SER A 81 30.43 -11.57 7.16
CA SER A 81 31.54 -11.41 6.21
C SER A 81 32.78 -10.81 6.86
N ASP A 82 33.96 -11.15 6.34
CA ASP A 82 35.24 -10.58 6.77
C ASP A 82 35.30 -9.07 6.45
N PRO A 83 35.54 -8.18 7.44
CA PRO A 83 35.59 -6.72 7.26
C PRO A 83 36.46 -6.25 6.09
N VAL A 84 37.56 -6.97 5.80
CA VAL A 84 38.48 -6.65 4.70
C VAL A 84 37.85 -6.89 3.32
N GLN A 85 37.03 -7.94 3.18
CA GLN A 85 36.30 -8.22 1.94
C GLN A 85 35.15 -7.23 1.72
N VAL A 86 34.51 -6.81 2.82
CA VAL A 86 33.45 -5.80 2.79
C VAL A 86 34.01 -4.46 2.29
N GLU A 87 35.12 -3.98 2.86
CA GLU A 87 35.75 -2.72 2.46
C GLU A 87 36.23 -2.72 0.99
N ALA A 88 36.83 -3.82 0.53
CA ALA A 88 37.27 -3.96 -0.87
C ALA A 88 36.09 -3.92 -1.87
N GLN A 89 34.95 -4.54 -1.53
CA GLN A 89 33.74 -4.49 -2.35
C GLN A 89 33.08 -3.11 -2.31
N PHE A 90 33.04 -2.45 -1.15
CA PHE A 90 32.51 -1.08 -1.03
C PHE A 90 33.34 -0.06 -1.80
N ALA A 91 34.67 -0.18 -1.79
CA ALA A 91 35.55 0.68 -2.57
C ALA A 91 35.29 0.56 -4.09
N ALA A 92 34.94 -0.64 -4.56
CA ALA A 92 34.56 -0.86 -5.96
C ALA A 92 33.24 -0.14 -6.34
N PHE A 93 32.29 -0.03 -5.40
CA PHE A 93 31.04 0.72 -5.58
C PHE A 93 31.15 2.22 -5.25
N GLY A 94 32.23 2.65 -4.59
CA GLY A 94 32.43 4.04 -4.15
C GLY A 94 32.41 5.07 -5.28
N SER A 95 32.74 4.67 -6.51
CA SER A 95 32.64 5.53 -7.71
C SER A 95 31.20 5.80 -8.17
N LEU A 96 30.23 5.01 -7.72
CA LEU A 96 28.81 5.11 -8.08
C LEU A 96 27.97 5.78 -6.99
N LEU A 97 28.53 5.96 -5.78
CA LEU A 97 27.84 6.55 -4.64
C LEU A 97 28.21 8.04 -4.51
N PRO A 98 27.23 8.91 -4.17
CA PRO A 98 27.53 10.28 -3.74
C PRO A 98 28.51 10.27 -2.56
N VAL A 99 29.41 11.27 -2.51
CA VAL A 99 30.46 11.37 -1.49
C VAL A 99 29.88 11.30 -0.07
N GLU A 100 28.70 11.87 0.15
CA GLU A 100 28.01 11.90 1.43
C GLU A 100 27.52 10.52 1.89
N VAL A 101 27.17 9.62 0.95
CA VAL A 101 26.77 8.25 1.27
C VAL A 101 28.01 7.43 1.61
N HIS A 102 29.11 7.65 0.87
CA HIS A 102 30.39 7.01 1.14
C HIS A 102 30.96 7.41 2.50
N THR A 103 30.91 8.70 2.88
CA THR A 103 31.36 9.16 4.20
C THR A 103 30.55 8.51 5.32
N LEU A 104 29.22 8.54 5.23
CA LEU A 104 28.33 7.92 6.21
C LEU A 104 28.63 6.43 6.38
N LEU A 105 28.81 5.70 5.27
CA LEU A 105 29.15 4.27 5.27
C LEU A 105 30.52 4.00 5.87
N SER A 106 31.52 4.79 5.50
CA SER A 106 32.89 4.64 6.00
C SER A 106 32.98 4.93 7.50
N GLU A 107 32.22 5.90 8.00
CA GLU A 107 32.09 6.19 9.43
C GLU A 107 31.40 5.03 10.16
N GLN A 108 30.34 4.46 9.58
CA GLN A 108 29.65 3.30 10.12
C GLN A 108 30.59 2.08 10.21
N MET A 109 31.38 1.83 9.16
CA MET A 109 32.33 0.71 9.11
C MET A 109 33.46 0.90 10.12
N ARG A 110 34.04 2.10 10.22
CA ARG A 110 35.05 2.41 11.25
C ARG A 110 34.49 2.25 12.66
N ALA A 111 33.24 2.62 12.90
CA ALA A 111 32.58 2.41 14.18
C ALA A 111 32.39 0.92 14.51
N VAL A 112 32.17 0.07 13.49
CA VAL A 112 32.05 -1.39 13.63
C VAL A 112 33.42 -2.08 13.76
N THR A 113 34.50 -1.53 13.23
CA THR A 113 35.84 -2.15 13.36
C THR A 113 36.63 -1.66 14.57
N ALA A 114 36.34 -0.45 15.09
CA ALA A 114 37.06 0.15 16.21
C ALA A 114 36.44 -0.13 17.59
N ALA A 115 35.25 -0.71 17.66
CA ALA A 115 34.58 -1.02 18.90
C ALA A 115 34.97 -2.42 19.43
N SER A 116 35.09 -2.55 20.76
CA SER A 116 35.28 -3.83 21.44
C SER A 116 34.05 -4.74 21.28
N ASP A 117 34.20 -6.07 21.32
CA ASP A 117 33.14 -7.05 21.05
C ASP A 117 31.79 -6.74 21.75
N HIS A 118 31.83 -6.21 22.98
CA HIS A 118 30.64 -5.83 23.75
C HIS A 118 29.96 -4.54 23.26
N VAL A 119 30.73 -3.56 22.75
CA VAL A 119 30.23 -2.30 22.18
C VAL A 119 29.75 -2.52 20.74
N LEU A 120 30.37 -3.47 20.01
CA LEU A 120 29.89 -3.94 18.71
C LEU A 120 28.45 -4.47 18.80
N GLY A 121 28.17 -5.34 19.78
CA GLY A 121 26.85 -5.94 19.96
C GLY A 121 25.74 -4.91 20.23
N LEU A 122 26.01 -3.90 21.07
CA LEU A 122 25.03 -2.85 21.40
C LEU A 122 24.86 -1.82 20.26
N GLY A 123 25.95 -1.42 19.60
CA GLY A 123 25.89 -0.51 18.45
C GLY A 123 25.18 -1.15 17.25
N LEU A 124 25.48 -2.42 16.97
CA LEU A 124 24.82 -3.22 15.93
C LEU A 124 23.33 -3.39 16.23
N ALA A 125 22.98 -3.75 17.47
CA ALA A 125 21.59 -3.86 17.88
C ALA A 125 20.85 -2.51 17.72
N GLY A 126 21.49 -1.39 18.08
CA GLY A 126 20.95 -0.04 17.87
C GLY A 126 20.73 0.30 16.39
N ALA A 127 21.69 -0.02 15.53
CA ALA A 127 21.59 0.21 14.08
C ALA A 127 20.50 -0.64 13.42
N ILE A 128 20.40 -1.92 13.80
CA ILE A 128 19.32 -2.82 13.34
C ILE A 128 17.96 -2.30 13.83
N LEU A 129 17.85 -1.92 15.11
CA LEU A 129 16.61 -1.36 15.65
C LEU A 129 16.19 -0.07 14.94
N LEU A 130 17.13 0.84 14.67
CA LEU A 130 16.88 2.09 13.95
C LEU A 130 16.48 1.82 12.48
N SER A 131 17.18 0.89 11.83
CA SER A 131 16.88 0.44 10.47
C SER A 131 15.45 -0.09 10.38
N VAL A 132 15.10 -1.03 11.26
CA VAL A 132 13.77 -1.64 11.23
C VAL A 132 12.69 -0.64 11.66
N TRP A 133 12.96 0.24 12.63
CA TRP A 133 12.04 1.33 12.98
C TRP A 133 11.71 2.19 11.76
N SER A 134 12.72 2.61 10.99
CA SER A 134 12.50 3.46 9.83
C SER A 134 11.78 2.71 8.70
N ALA A 135 12.21 1.47 8.41
CA ALA A 135 11.56 0.64 7.41
C ALA A 135 10.09 0.36 7.72
N THR A 136 9.74 0.25 9.00
CA THR A 136 8.37 0.10 9.49
C THR A 136 7.48 1.29 9.08
N ARG A 137 8.03 2.50 8.85
CA ARG A 137 7.22 3.66 8.40
C ARG A 137 6.61 3.45 7.02
N GLY A 138 7.37 2.89 6.08
CA GLY A 138 6.86 2.55 4.74
C GLY A 138 5.77 1.47 4.81
N ALA A 139 5.99 0.41 5.60
CA ALA A 139 4.98 -0.62 5.82
C ALA A 139 3.70 -0.06 6.46
N LYS A 140 3.81 0.83 7.45
CA LYS A 140 2.66 1.52 8.07
C LYS A 140 1.91 2.39 7.06
N ALA A 141 2.62 3.14 6.21
CA ALA A 141 2.00 3.93 5.16
C ALA A 141 1.19 3.05 4.19
N LEU A 142 1.74 1.90 3.78
CA LEU A 142 1.03 0.92 2.97
C LEU A 142 -0.17 0.32 3.70
N MET A 143 -0.06 -0.02 4.98
CA MET A 143 -1.18 -0.51 5.79
C MET A 143 -2.31 0.52 5.90
N THR A 144 -1.97 1.79 6.10
CA THR A 144 -2.94 2.89 6.09
C THR A 144 -3.60 3.04 4.74
N ALA A 145 -2.83 2.96 3.65
CA ALA A 145 -3.37 3.00 2.29
C ALA A 145 -4.34 1.83 2.00
N LEU A 146 -4.00 0.63 2.48
CA LEU A 146 -4.87 -0.53 2.37
C LEU A 146 -6.14 -0.38 3.22
N ASN A 147 -6.05 0.20 4.43
CA ASN A 147 -7.23 0.53 5.22
C ASN A 147 -8.18 1.46 4.44
N ILE A 148 -7.65 2.47 3.75
CA ILE A 148 -8.45 3.39 2.90
C ILE A 148 -9.16 2.60 1.78
N VAL A 149 -8.43 1.79 1.01
CA VAL A 149 -8.97 0.97 -0.09
C VAL A 149 -10.07 0.00 0.38
N TYR A 150 -9.94 -0.54 1.59
CA TYR A 150 -10.94 -1.46 2.16
C TYR A 150 -12.05 -0.75 2.96
N ASP A 151 -12.10 0.59 2.95
CA ASP A 151 -13.03 1.41 3.75
C ASP A 151 -12.98 1.07 5.25
N GLU A 152 -11.80 0.71 5.74
CA GLU A 152 -11.56 0.35 7.14
C GLU A 152 -10.88 1.47 7.92
N GLN A 153 -11.22 1.57 9.20
CA GLN A 153 -10.48 2.36 10.17
C GLN A 153 -9.52 1.47 10.93
N GLU A 154 -8.37 2.04 11.34
CA GLU A 154 -7.40 1.28 12.12
C GLU A 154 -7.91 1.02 13.54
N ARG A 155 -8.41 -0.20 13.80
CA ARG A 155 -8.92 -0.61 15.12
C ARG A 155 -7.87 -1.32 15.97
N ARG A 156 -6.70 -1.65 15.42
CA ARG A 156 -5.63 -2.33 16.18
C ARG A 156 -5.00 -1.32 17.13
N GLY A 157 -4.83 -1.72 18.39
CA GLY A 157 -4.06 -0.94 19.36
C GLY A 157 -2.61 -0.72 18.91
N PHE A 158 -1.96 0.30 19.46
CA PHE A 158 -0.60 0.74 19.08
C PHE A 158 0.39 -0.43 18.97
N VAL A 159 0.44 -1.30 19.98
CA VAL A 159 1.38 -2.45 20.00
C VAL A 159 1.14 -3.41 18.83
N LYS A 160 -0.12 -3.84 18.63
CA LYS A 160 -0.46 -4.82 17.58
C LYS A 160 -0.24 -4.25 16.17
N PHE A 161 -0.56 -2.98 15.96
CA PHE A 161 -0.31 -2.30 14.68
C PHE A 161 1.18 -2.26 14.35
N ASN A 162 2.02 -1.84 15.31
CA ASN A 162 3.47 -1.81 15.14
C ASN A 162 4.06 -3.20 14.91
N LEU A 163 3.62 -4.22 15.65
CA LEU A 163 4.11 -5.58 15.51
C LEU A 163 3.81 -6.18 14.12
N ILE A 164 2.60 -5.92 13.58
CA ILE A 164 2.24 -6.36 12.23
C ILE A 164 3.07 -5.63 11.17
N ALA A 165 3.24 -4.31 11.32
CA ALA A 165 4.07 -3.54 10.40
C ALA A 165 5.53 -4.01 10.41
N PHE A 166 6.07 -4.31 11.59
CA PHE A 166 7.40 -4.91 11.75
C PHE A 166 7.47 -6.29 11.07
N ALA A 167 6.51 -7.18 11.34
CA ALA A 167 6.48 -8.51 10.75
C ALA A 167 6.37 -8.47 9.21
N MET A 168 5.60 -7.53 8.65
CA MET A 168 5.53 -7.30 7.21
C MET A 168 6.85 -6.81 6.63
N THR A 169 7.50 -5.87 7.31
CA THR A 169 8.81 -5.35 6.90
C THR A 169 9.86 -6.45 6.91
N PHE A 170 9.89 -7.25 7.98
CA PHE A 170 10.80 -8.38 8.11
C PHE A 170 10.53 -9.46 7.05
N LEU A 171 9.26 -9.78 6.78
CA LEU A 171 8.89 -10.72 5.71
C LEU A 171 9.37 -10.21 4.34
N LEU A 172 9.16 -8.94 4.01
CA LEU A 172 9.63 -8.35 2.76
C LEU A 172 11.16 -8.38 2.66
N LEU A 173 11.87 -8.15 3.76
CA LEU A 173 13.33 -8.26 3.82
C LEU A 173 13.78 -9.69 3.51
N VAL A 174 13.20 -10.69 4.19
CA VAL A 174 13.52 -12.12 3.95
C VAL A 174 13.23 -12.51 2.50
N LEU A 175 12.10 -12.08 1.95
CA LEU A 175 11.74 -12.35 0.55
C LEU A 175 12.70 -11.67 -0.43
N THR A 176 13.14 -10.45 -0.13
CA THR A 176 14.16 -9.75 -0.95
C THR A 176 15.48 -10.51 -0.94
N VAL A 177 15.95 -10.96 0.24
CA VAL A 177 17.17 -11.79 0.36
C VAL A 177 17.01 -13.09 -0.42
N ALA A 178 15.86 -13.77 -0.30
CA ALA A 178 15.59 -15.01 -1.03
C ALA A 178 15.57 -14.82 -2.55
N VAL A 179 14.96 -13.73 -3.04
CA VAL A 179 14.98 -13.36 -4.46
C VAL A 179 16.40 -13.10 -4.94
N THR A 180 17.18 -12.30 -4.22
CA THR A 180 18.58 -12.02 -4.57
C THR A 180 19.42 -13.29 -4.59
N ALA A 181 19.30 -14.13 -3.56
CA ALA A 181 20.00 -15.41 -3.49
C ALA A 181 19.62 -16.33 -4.66
N LEU A 182 18.34 -16.40 -5.02
CA LEU A 182 17.88 -17.18 -6.17
C LEU A 182 18.46 -16.66 -7.50
N VAL A 183 18.48 -15.34 -7.69
CA VAL A 183 19.01 -14.73 -8.91
C VAL A 183 20.51 -14.97 -9.06
N VAL A 184 21.27 -14.95 -7.95
CA VAL A 184 22.72 -15.18 -7.94
C VAL A 184 23.07 -16.68 -8.00
N ALA A 185 22.32 -17.55 -7.32
CA ALA A 185 22.64 -18.97 -7.23
C ALA A 185 22.34 -19.73 -8.52
N VAL A 186 21.27 -19.36 -9.25
CA VAL A 186 20.87 -20.05 -10.48
C VAL A 186 21.97 -20.12 -11.55
N PRO A 187 22.66 -19.03 -11.94
CA PRO A 187 23.75 -19.13 -12.92
C PRO A 187 24.90 -20.03 -12.43
N ILE A 188 25.26 -19.97 -11.15
CA ILE A 188 26.32 -20.82 -10.57
C ILE A 188 25.96 -22.31 -10.69
N VAL A 189 24.71 -22.65 -10.40
CA VAL A 189 24.21 -24.04 -10.53
C VAL A 189 24.21 -24.48 -11.99
N LEU A 190 23.77 -23.61 -12.91
CA LEU A 190 23.77 -23.92 -14.35
C LEU A 190 25.18 -24.23 -14.87
N ASP A 191 26.16 -23.43 -14.47
CA ASP A 191 27.56 -23.58 -14.87
C ASP A 191 28.20 -24.83 -14.25
N PHE A 192 27.90 -25.12 -12.98
CA PHE A 192 28.45 -26.28 -12.27
C PHE A 192 27.95 -27.62 -12.82
N PHE A 193 26.65 -27.72 -13.14
CA PHE A 193 26.05 -28.96 -13.62
C PHE A 193 26.18 -29.15 -15.15
N GLY A 194 26.67 -28.16 -15.88
CA GLY A 194 26.89 -28.26 -17.32
C GLY A 194 25.62 -28.66 -18.09
N LEU A 195 24.46 -28.14 -17.68
CA LEU A 195 23.18 -28.49 -18.27
C LEU A 195 23.16 -28.09 -19.75
N GLY A 196 22.79 -29.02 -20.63
CA GLY A 196 22.58 -28.74 -22.05
C GLY A 196 21.47 -27.70 -22.28
N GLU A 197 21.29 -27.25 -23.52
CA GLU A 197 20.36 -26.16 -23.90
C GLU A 197 18.95 -26.32 -23.30
N HIS A 198 18.37 -27.52 -23.36
CA HIS A 198 17.05 -27.80 -22.78
C HIS A 198 17.01 -27.68 -21.25
N GLY A 199 18.08 -28.08 -20.56
CA GLY A 199 18.19 -27.94 -19.11
C GLY A 199 18.30 -26.48 -18.67
N GLN A 200 19.02 -25.65 -19.44
CA GLN A 200 19.09 -24.21 -19.20
C GLN A 200 17.73 -23.53 -19.38
N ILE A 201 16.99 -23.84 -20.45
CA ILE A 201 15.65 -23.30 -20.68
C ILE A 201 14.71 -23.69 -19.52
N LEU A 202 14.74 -24.95 -19.09
CA LEU A 202 13.91 -25.43 -17.99
C LEU A 202 14.22 -24.70 -16.67
N VAL A 203 15.50 -24.57 -16.30
CA VAL A 203 15.92 -23.89 -15.07
C VAL A 203 15.59 -22.40 -15.12
N GLN A 204 15.78 -21.74 -16.26
CA GLN A 204 15.40 -20.35 -16.45
C GLN A 204 13.88 -20.15 -16.33
N GLY A 205 13.09 -21.03 -16.95
CA GLY A 205 11.63 -21.03 -16.81
C GLY A 205 11.18 -21.22 -15.37
N LEU A 206 11.79 -22.18 -14.67
CA LEU A 206 11.51 -22.43 -13.25
C LEU A 206 11.90 -21.23 -12.38
N ARG A 207 13.03 -20.57 -12.64
CA ARG A 207 13.45 -19.35 -11.93
C ARG A 207 12.37 -18.27 -12.02
N TRP A 208 11.89 -17.97 -13.23
CA TRP A 208 10.83 -16.97 -13.41
C TRP A 208 9.51 -17.37 -12.74
N LEU A 209 9.15 -18.66 -12.77
CA LEU A 209 7.97 -19.17 -12.08
C LEU A 209 8.08 -19.01 -10.56
N VAL A 210 9.24 -19.32 -9.98
CA VAL A 210 9.49 -19.14 -8.53
C VAL A 210 9.45 -17.67 -8.16
N LEU A 211 10.08 -16.78 -8.94
CA LEU A 211 10.03 -15.33 -8.71
C LEU A 211 8.60 -14.79 -8.77
N ALA A 212 7.81 -15.20 -9.77
CA ALA A 212 6.41 -14.85 -9.86
C ALA A 212 5.61 -15.37 -8.65
N GLY A 213 5.87 -16.62 -8.22
CA GLY A 213 5.26 -17.20 -7.03
C GLY A 213 5.57 -16.42 -5.74
N LEU A 214 6.82 -15.99 -5.56
CA LEU A 214 7.24 -15.17 -4.42
C LEU A 214 6.59 -13.78 -4.44
N ALA A 215 6.47 -13.15 -5.61
CA ALA A 215 5.78 -11.87 -5.77
C ALA A 215 4.28 -12.00 -5.44
N LEU A 216 3.62 -13.05 -5.94
CA LEU A 216 2.22 -13.37 -5.64
C LEU A 216 2.01 -13.62 -4.15
N LEU A 217 2.92 -14.37 -3.51
CA LEU A 217 2.88 -14.63 -2.08
C LEU A 217 3.02 -13.33 -1.28
N SER A 218 3.99 -12.48 -1.64
CA SER A 218 4.23 -11.17 -1.01
C SER A 218 2.95 -10.33 -1.01
N LEU A 219 2.36 -10.12 -2.18
CA LEU A 219 1.15 -9.30 -2.32
C LEU A 219 -0.05 -9.94 -1.64
N SER A 220 -0.21 -11.27 -1.74
CA SER A 220 -1.32 -11.98 -1.08
C SER A 220 -1.25 -11.84 0.44
N VAL A 221 -0.04 -11.85 1.02
CA VAL A 221 0.16 -11.60 2.46
C VAL A 221 -0.13 -10.14 2.80
N ILE A 222 0.39 -9.18 2.01
CA ILE A 222 0.14 -7.76 2.22
C ILE A 222 -1.37 -7.45 2.25
N TYR A 223 -2.11 -7.90 1.23
CA TYR A 223 -3.55 -7.65 1.13
C TYR A 223 -4.37 -8.38 2.21
N ARG A 224 -3.89 -9.51 2.71
CA ARG A 224 -4.61 -10.28 3.73
C ARG A 224 -4.40 -9.77 5.15
N TYR A 225 -3.19 -9.34 5.47
CA TYR A 225 -2.79 -8.97 6.84
C TYR A 225 -2.64 -7.46 7.04
N GLY A 226 -2.53 -6.71 5.95
CA GLY A 226 -2.34 -5.26 5.95
C GLY A 226 -3.57 -4.54 6.50
N PRO A 227 -4.77 -4.75 5.93
CA PRO A 227 -5.97 -4.06 6.38
C PRO A 227 -6.44 -4.50 7.78
N SER A 228 -7.05 -3.57 8.53
CA SER A 228 -7.54 -3.75 9.90
C SER A 228 -8.93 -4.39 9.95
N ARG A 229 -9.08 -5.59 9.36
CA ARG A 229 -10.37 -6.30 9.24
C ARG A 229 -10.26 -7.79 9.53
N ARG A 230 -11.41 -8.47 9.63
CA ARG A 230 -11.46 -9.93 9.62
C ARG A 230 -10.88 -10.42 8.29
N ARG A 231 -9.86 -11.28 8.39
CA ARG A 231 -9.04 -11.71 7.25
C ARG A 231 -9.91 -12.33 6.16
N ALA A 232 -9.78 -11.84 4.93
CA ALA A 232 -10.36 -12.49 3.76
C ALA A 232 -9.80 -13.92 3.55
N ARG A 233 -10.56 -14.76 2.86
CA ARG A 233 -10.08 -16.08 2.40
C ARG A 233 -9.07 -15.88 1.25
N TRP A 234 -8.03 -16.70 1.19
CA TRP A 234 -6.95 -16.60 0.17
C TRP A 234 -7.49 -16.44 -1.25
N ARG A 235 -8.53 -17.20 -1.62
CA ARG A 235 -9.16 -17.18 -2.95
C ARG A 235 -9.67 -15.80 -3.41
N TRP A 236 -10.00 -14.90 -2.48
CA TRP A 236 -10.50 -13.56 -2.80
C TRP A 236 -9.37 -12.54 -2.94
N VAL A 237 -8.23 -12.82 -2.30
CA VAL A 237 -7.08 -11.92 -2.24
C VAL A 237 -6.09 -12.17 -3.38
N SER A 238 -5.93 -13.42 -3.80
CA SER A 238 -4.91 -13.80 -4.78
C SER A 238 -5.19 -13.27 -6.20
N TRP A 239 -6.44 -12.99 -6.56
CA TRP A 239 -6.78 -12.46 -7.90
C TRP A 239 -6.22 -11.06 -8.13
N GLY A 240 -6.39 -10.16 -7.16
CA GLY A 240 -5.77 -8.84 -7.19
C GLY A 240 -4.26 -8.91 -7.16
N SER A 241 -3.67 -9.90 -6.47
CA SER A 241 -2.21 -10.13 -6.51
C SER A 241 -1.73 -10.53 -7.90
N VAL A 242 -2.46 -11.40 -8.61
CA VAL A 242 -2.13 -11.76 -10.00
C VAL A 242 -2.20 -10.55 -10.92
N VAL A 243 -3.29 -9.78 -10.86
CA VAL A 243 -3.43 -8.57 -11.68
C VAL A 243 -2.33 -7.55 -11.37
N ALA A 244 -2.02 -7.34 -10.09
CA ALA A 244 -0.95 -6.44 -9.68
C ALA A 244 0.42 -6.92 -10.18
N VAL A 245 0.76 -8.21 -10.11
CA VAL A 245 2.02 -8.73 -10.68
C VAL A 245 2.10 -8.49 -12.19
N ILE A 246 1.02 -8.77 -12.93
CA ILE A 246 0.99 -8.55 -14.38
C ILE A 246 1.20 -7.07 -14.71
N LEU A 247 0.47 -6.17 -14.04
CA LEU A 247 0.62 -4.74 -14.20
C LEU A 247 2.01 -4.26 -13.80
N TRP A 248 2.60 -4.84 -12.75
CA TRP A 248 3.93 -4.48 -12.28
C TRP A 248 5.01 -4.90 -13.29
N LEU A 249 4.89 -6.07 -13.92
CA LEU A 249 5.78 -6.49 -15.01
C LEU A 249 5.65 -5.59 -16.24
N ALA A 250 4.41 -5.25 -16.64
CA ALA A 250 4.16 -4.33 -17.74
C ALA A 250 4.75 -2.93 -17.44
N ALA A 251 4.55 -2.44 -16.21
CA ALA A 251 5.11 -1.18 -15.76
C ALA A 251 6.64 -1.22 -15.69
N SER A 252 7.24 -2.35 -15.28
CA SER A 252 8.69 -2.55 -15.28
C SER A 252 9.27 -2.41 -16.69
N ALA A 253 8.64 -3.05 -17.68
CA ALA A 253 9.05 -2.94 -19.08
C ALA A 253 8.89 -1.50 -19.61
N LEU A 254 7.76 -0.86 -19.33
CA LEU A 254 7.51 0.52 -19.76
C LEU A 254 8.46 1.53 -19.08
N PHE A 255 8.74 1.32 -17.80
CA PHE A 255 9.65 2.16 -17.03
C PHE A 255 11.09 1.97 -17.48
N SER A 256 11.52 0.74 -17.77
CA SER A 256 12.83 0.46 -18.36
C SER A 256 12.99 1.16 -19.72
N PHE A 257 11.97 1.09 -20.57
CA PHE A 257 11.94 1.84 -21.83
C PHE A 257 12.05 3.35 -21.60
N TYR A 258 11.24 3.90 -20.69
CA TYR A 258 11.28 5.32 -20.33
C TYR A 258 12.67 5.77 -19.86
N VAL A 259 13.25 5.08 -18.89
CA VAL A 259 14.57 5.41 -18.32
C VAL A 259 15.69 5.28 -19.37
N SER A 260 15.63 4.30 -20.27
CA SER A 260 16.62 4.13 -21.33
C SER A 260 16.67 5.33 -22.30
N ARG A 261 15.57 6.05 -22.46
CA ARG A 261 15.46 7.27 -23.29
C ARG A 261 15.84 8.55 -22.53
N PHE A 262 15.98 8.47 -21.20
CA PHE A 262 16.22 9.61 -20.31
C PHE A 262 17.71 9.96 -20.10
N GLY A 263 18.62 9.33 -20.84
CA GLY A 263 20.08 9.51 -20.70
C GLY A 263 20.60 10.94 -20.75
N THR A 264 19.86 11.87 -21.38
CA THR A 264 20.21 13.31 -21.44
C THR A 264 19.80 14.11 -20.20
N PHE A 265 18.80 13.68 -19.42
CA PHE A 265 18.36 14.37 -18.20
C PHE A 265 19.32 14.15 -17.02
N ASN A 266 19.98 12.98 -16.98
CA ASN A 266 20.98 12.63 -15.97
C ASN A 266 22.21 13.55 -16.05
N ALA A 267 22.54 14.06 -17.25
CA ALA A 267 23.65 14.99 -17.47
C ALA A 267 23.41 16.39 -16.85
N THR A 268 22.15 16.80 -16.67
CA THR A 268 21.79 18.13 -16.14
C THR A 268 21.46 18.09 -14.64
N TYR A 269 20.86 17.00 -14.15
CA TYR A 269 20.36 16.90 -12.78
C TYR A 269 21.14 15.93 -11.87
N GLY A 270 22.13 15.20 -12.40
CA GLY A 270 23.02 14.33 -11.63
C GLY A 270 22.29 13.42 -10.64
N SER A 271 22.74 13.41 -9.38
CA SER A 271 22.20 12.57 -8.30
C SER A 271 20.72 12.86 -7.98
N VAL A 272 20.23 14.09 -8.17
CA VAL A 272 18.82 14.45 -7.95
C VAL A 272 17.91 13.73 -8.94
N GLY A 273 18.37 13.57 -10.19
CA GLY A 273 17.65 12.80 -11.22
C GLY A 273 17.42 11.35 -10.80
N ALA A 274 18.42 10.71 -10.19
CA ALA A 274 18.30 9.33 -9.71
C ALA A 274 17.24 9.18 -8.61
N VAL A 275 17.17 10.14 -7.67
CA VAL A 275 16.15 10.14 -6.60
C VAL A 275 14.75 10.32 -7.17
N ILE A 276 14.57 11.20 -8.16
CA ILE A 276 13.28 11.41 -8.83
C ILE A 276 12.83 10.15 -9.56
N VAL A 277 13.73 9.49 -10.29
CA VAL A 277 13.45 8.22 -10.99
C VAL A 277 13.07 7.14 -9.99
N LEU A 278 13.80 7.00 -8.89
CA LEU A 278 13.47 6.04 -7.83
C LEU A 278 12.10 6.34 -7.20
N LEU A 279 11.81 7.60 -6.88
CA LEU A 279 10.53 8.00 -6.30
C LEU A 279 9.36 7.74 -7.26
N MET A 280 9.55 8.00 -8.55
CA MET A 280 8.58 7.68 -9.60
C MET A 280 8.33 6.17 -9.67
N TRP A 281 9.38 5.36 -9.60
CA TRP A 281 9.28 3.90 -9.59
C TRP A 281 8.51 3.38 -8.37
N LEU A 282 8.82 3.91 -7.19
CA LEU A 282 8.12 3.58 -5.94
C LEU A 282 6.65 4.01 -6.00
N TYR A 283 6.36 5.17 -6.60
CA TYR A 283 5.00 5.67 -6.83
C TYR A 283 4.20 4.73 -7.72
N ILE A 284 4.73 4.34 -8.89
CA ILE A 284 4.08 3.40 -9.81
C ILE A 284 3.86 2.05 -9.13
N SER A 285 4.85 1.55 -8.38
CA SER A 285 4.74 0.29 -7.63
C SER A 285 3.65 0.34 -6.57
N ALA A 286 3.58 1.43 -5.79
CA ALA A 286 2.53 1.63 -4.80
C ALA A 286 1.15 1.76 -5.45
N LEU A 287 1.05 2.47 -6.57
CA LEU A 287 -0.18 2.61 -7.36
C LEU A 287 -0.71 1.25 -7.80
N ILE A 288 0.14 0.44 -8.45
CA ILE A 288 -0.23 -0.91 -8.91
C ILE A 288 -0.62 -1.82 -7.74
N THR A 289 0.09 -1.72 -6.61
CA THR A 289 -0.23 -2.47 -5.41
C THR A 289 -1.62 -2.09 -4.88
N LEU A 290 -1.97 -0.80 -4.82
CA LEU A 290 -3.31 -0.38 -4.39
C LEU A 290 -4.39 -0.72 -5.41
N LEU A 291 -4.11 -0.66 -6.71
CA LEU A 291 -5.04 -1.10 -7.76
C LEU A 291 -5.41 -2.59 -7.61
N GLY A 292 -4.45 -3.45 -7.29
CA GLY A 292 -4.73 -4.86 -6.99
C GLY A 292 -5.56 -5.04 -5.72
N ALA A 293 -5.35 -4.21 -4.69
CA ALA A 293 -6.16 -4.21 -3.48
C ALA A 293 -7.60 -3.75 -3.74
N GLU A 294 -7.78 -2.71 -4.56
CA GLU A 294 -9.08 -2.18 -4.98
C GLU A 294 -9.89 -3.24 -5.74
N LEU A 295 -9.22 -3.95 -6.65
CA LEU A 295 -9.83 -5.07 -7.36
C LEU A 295 -10.31 -6.15 -6.38
N ASN A 296 -9.49 -6.51 -5.39
CA ASN A 296 -9.86 -7.47 -4.37
C ASN A 296 -11.06 -7.00 -3.55
N ALA A 297 -11.04 -5.74 -3.08
CA ALA A 297 -12.13 -5.13 -2.34
C ALA A 297 -13.45 -5.20 -3.12
N GLU A 298 -13.44 -4.80 -4.40
CA GLU A 298 -14.65 -4.74 -5.22
C GLU A 298 -15.14 -6.11 -5.71
N MET A 299 -14.24 -7.09 -5.87
CA MET A 299 -14.62 -8.49 -6.08
C MET A 299 -15.32 -9.07 -4.85
N GLU A 300 -14.79 -8.84 -3.65
CA GLU A 300 -15.44 -9.27 -2.40
C GLU A 300 -16.80 -8.61 -2.24
N ARG A 301 -16.88 -7.31 -2.53
CA ARG A 301 -18.11 -6.52 -2.45
C ARG A 301 -19.19 -6.95 -3.46
N GLN A 302 -18.82 -7.62 -4.55
CA GLN A 302 -19.80 -8.13 -5.52
C GLN A 302 -20.67 -9.24 -4.92
N THR A 303 -20.13 -10.08 -4.04
CA THR A 303 -20.85 -11.23 -3.48
C THR A 303 -21.56 -10.92 -2.17
N GLY A 304 -22.76 -11.46 -1.97
CA GLY A 304 -23.46 -11.43 -0.68
C GLY A 304 -22.99 -12.51 0.29
N ARG A 305 -22.21 -13.50 -0.21
CA ARG A 305 -21.63 -14.58 0.61
C ARG A 305 -20.50 -14.05 1.46
N ASP A 306 -20.28 -14.67 2.61
CA ASP A 306 -19.17 -14.29 3.48
C ASP A 306 -17.82 -14.68 2.85
N THR A 307 -17.00 -13.68 2.55
CA THR A 307 -15.67 -13.80 1.95
C THR A 307 -14.56 -13.96 2.99
N THR A 308 -14.88 -13.79 4.27
CA THR A 308 -13.92 -13.76 5.37
C THR A 308 -13.65 -15.17 5.93
N ARG A 309 -12.54 -15.32 6.67
CA ARG A 309 -12.12 -16.60 7.27
C ARG A 309 -12.99 -16.93 8.48
N GLY A 310 -13.38 -18.20 8.60
CA GLY A 310 -14.19 -18.72 9.71
C GLY A 310 -15.53 -19.26 9.21
N GLY A 311 -16.44 -19.51 10.15
CA GLY A 311 -17.85 -19.81 9.85
C GLY A 311 -18.53 -18.62 9.16
N GLU A 312 -19.59 -18.92 8.39
CA GLU A 312 -20.39 -17.89 7.74
C GLU A 312 -21.06 -17.01 8.80
N GLN A 313 -20.82 -15.70 8.72
CA GLN A 313 -21.47 -14.70 9.56
C GLN A 313 -22.50 -13.87 8.76
N PRO A 314 -23.59 -13.43 9.41
CA PRO A 314 -24.52 -12.50 8.79
C PRO A 314 -23.82 -11.18 8.48
N ARG A 315 -24.34 -10.44 7.50
CA ARG A 315 -23.79 -9.14 7.11
C ARG A 315 -23.98 -8.13 8.25
N GLY A 316 -22.96 -7.31 8.49
CA GLY A 316 -22.86 -6.39 9.62
C GLY A 316 -22.01 -6.95 10.78
N GLU A 317 -21.86 -8.27 10.86
CA GLU A 317 -21.09 -8.95 11.90
C GLU A 317 -19.77 -9.57 11.40
N ARG A 318 -19.49 -9.52 10.08
CA ARG A 318 -18.30 -10.17 9.50
C ARG A 318 -17.00 -9.49 9.88
N GLY A 319 -17.07 -8.28 10.45
CA GLY A 319 -15.91 -7.50 10.87
C GLY A 319 -15.05 -7.05 9.69
N ALA A 320 -15.70 -6.78 8.55
CA ALA A 320 -15.06 -6.37 7.31
C ALA A 320 -16.02 -5.56 6.45
N TRP A 321 -15.78 -4.26 6.28
CA TRP A 321 -16.70 -3.33 5.63
C TRP A 321 -17.11 -3.80 4.22
N VAL A 322 -16.15 -4.18 3.37
CA VAL A 322 -16.41 -4.66 2.00
C VAL A 322 -17.19 -5.99 1.95
N ALA A 323 -17.09 -6.82 2.98
CA ALA A 323 -17.86 -8.06 3.08
C ALA A 323 -19.26 -7.82 3.67
N ASP A 324 -19.44 -6.71 4.38
CA ASP A 324 -20.69 -6.35 5.05
C ASP A 324 -21.59 -5.46 4.18
N HIS A 325 -21.06 -4.70 3.22
CA HIS A 325 -21.83 -3.73 2.41
C HIS A 325 -21.86 -4.08 0.93
N LEU A 326 -23.05 -4.14 0.32
CA LEU A 326 -23.20 -4.42 -1.10
C LEU A 326 -23.34 -3.11 -1.91
N PRO A 327 -22.97 -3.11 -3.21
CA PRO A 327 -23.22 -2.00 -4.10
C PRO A 327 -24.73 -1.76 -4.24
N GLY A 328 -25.14 -0.49 -4.17
CA GLY A 328 -26.53 -0.06 -4.35
C GLY A 328 -27.37 0.03 -3.08
N GLU A 329 -26.86 -0.41 -1.92
CA GLU A 329 -27.56 -0.23 -0.65
C GLU A 329 -27.57 1.26 -0.26
N ARG A 330 -28.74 1.90 -0.44
CA ARG A 330 -29.00 3.27 -0.03
C ARG A 330 -29.07 3.31 1.51
N GLY A 331 -27.95 3.61 2.15
CA GLY A 331 -27.93 3.76 3.62
C GLY A 331 -26.62 4.13 4.28
N CYS A 332 -25.46 3.87 3.67
CA CYS A 332 -24.19 4.07 4.38
C CYS A 332 -23.20 4.90 3.56
N ARG A 333 -23.47 6.21 3.46
CA ARG A 333 -22.39 7.18 3.27
C ARG A 333 -21.74 7.34 4.64
N THR A 334 -20.60 6.71 4.89
CA THR A 334 -19.78 7.07 6.05
C THR A 334 -19.43 8.56 5.90
N PRO A 335 -19.84 9.45 6.81
CA PRO A 335 -19.33 10.80 6.79
C PRO A 335 -17.88 10.74 7.27
N LEU A 336 -16.94 10.62 6.33
CA LEU A 336 -15.55 10.98 6.58
C LEU A 336 -15.52 12.50 6.81
N GLY A 337 -15.62 12.92 8.07
CA GLY A 337 -15.37 14.31 8.47
C GLY A 337 -16.42 14.90 9.42
N ARG A 338 -16.38 14.50 10.69
CA ARG A 338 -16.58 15.37 11.86
C ARG A 338 -16.33 14.54 13.13
N ALA A 339 -15.06 14.41 13.49
CA ALA A 339 -14.70 14.15 14.88
C ALA A 339 -14.72 15.49 15.60
N GLY A 340 -15.58 15.62 16.61
CA GLY A 340 -15.62 16.75 17.53
C GLY A 340 -16.93 17.52 17.49
N GLU A 341 -17.95 16.99 18.19
CA GLU A 341 -18.88 17.72 19.07
C GLU A 341 -20.06 16.81 19.43
N GLY A 342 -20.42 16.78 20.71
CA GLY A 342 -21.64 16.10 21.18
C GLY A 342 -21.42 15.15 22.34
N LYS A 343 -21.01 15.70 23.48
CA LYS A 343 -21.32 15.14 24.79
C LYS A 343 -22.77 15.53 25.11
N GLY A 344 -23.60 14.58 25.51
CA GLY A 344 -24.98 14.79 25.99
C GLY A 344 -25.64 13.43 26.13
N GLU A 345 -25.64 12.78 27.29
CA GLU A 345 -26.55 13.04 28.42
C GLU A 345 -27.98 13.33 27.95
N GLY A 346 -28.86 12.38 28.21
CA GLY A 346 -30.25 12.41 27.78
C GLY A 346 -31.13 13.34 28.63
N THR A 347 -32.34 13.58 28.15
CA THR A 347 -33.60 13.44 28.88
C THR A 347 -34.78 13.84 27.99
N VAL A 348 -35.92 13.25 28.32
CA VAL A 348 -37.28 13.38 27.78
C VAL A 348 -37.83 14.81 27.94
N GLY A 349 -38.68 15.29 27.03
CA GLY A 349 -39.60 16.41 27.32
C GLY A 349 -40.14 17.21 26.13
N THR A 350 -41.41 16.94 25.82
CA THR A 350 -42.49 17.73 25.19
C THR A 350 -42.31 19.22 24.83
N ASP A 351 -42.92 19.56 23.67
CA ASP A 351 -43.63 20.80 23.29
C ASP A 351 -43.09 22.17 23.73
N SER A 352 -42.73 23.00 22.74
CA SER A 352 -43.21 24.39 22.62
C SER A 352 -42.71 25.04 21.32
N ALA A 353 -43.62 25.74 20.62
CA ALA A 353 -43.34 26.56 19.45
C ALA A 353 -42.40 27.74 19.79
N PRO A 354 -41.63 28.27 18.83
CA PRO A 354 -40.73 29.39 19.10
C PRO A 354 -41.48 30.73 19.09
N PRO A 355 -41.16 31.68 19.98
CA PRO A 355 -41.57 33.06 19.82
C PRO A 355 -40.55 33.81 18.94
N SER A 356 -41.05 34.65 18.03
CA SER A 356 -40.27 35.73 17.42
C SER A 356 -39.88 36.78 18.47
N PRO A 357 -38.74 37.46 18.30
CA PRO A 357 -38.80 38.91 18.42
C PRO A 357 -38.00 39.68 17.37
N SER A 358 -38.41 40.94 17.30
CA SER A 358 -38.12 42.03 16.38
C SER A 358 -36.75 42.71 16.55
N ALA A 359 -36.41 43.44 15.48
CA ALA A 359 -35.40 44.47 15.31
C ALA A 359 -35.00 45.33 16.52
N ALA A 360 -33.69 45.61 16.65
CA ALA A 360 -33.07 46.96 16.67
C ALA A 360 -31.60 46.85 17.11
N GLY A 361 -30.68 47.60 16.46
CA GLY A 361 -29.36 47.86 17.03
C GLY A 361 -28.21 47.98 16.02
N VAL A 362 -27.98 49.21 15.57
CA VAL A 362 -26.90 49.70 14.71
C VAL A 362 -25.50 49.50 15.32
N LEU A 363 -24.47 49.38 14.44
CA LEU A 363 -23.06 49.87 14.50
C LEU A 363 -22.17 48.83 13.77
N GLY A 364 -21.48 49.07 12.64
CA GLY A 364 -20.93 50.30 12.08
C GLY A 364 -19.45 50.44 12.45
N GLY A 365 -18.53 49.77 11.73
CA GLY A 365 -17.08 49.97 11.90
C GLY A 365 -16.18 48.98 11.13
N PRO A 366 -15.31 49.43 10.20
CA PRO A 366 -14.46 48.59 9.36
C PRO A 366 -13.06 48.30 9.94
N TRP A 367 -12.47 47.19 9.49
CA TRP A 367 -11.12 46.71 9.76
C TRP A 367 -10.04 47.65 9.22
N PRO A 368 -9.02 48.05 10.02
CA PRO A 368 -7.87 48.78 9.51
C PRO A 368 -6.68 47.87 9.21
N GLY A 369 -6.04 48.13 8.07
CA GLY A 369 -4.58 48.23 8.06
C GLY A 369 -3.78 47.25 7.18
N ALA A 370 -3.90 47.39 5.87
CA ALA A 370 -2.83 47.03 4.93
C ALA A 370 -2.25 48.31 4.32
N THR A 371 -0.97 48.63 4.59
CA THR A 371 -0.07 49.51 3.77
C THR A 371 1.37 49.29 4.26
N LYS A 372 2.26 48.75 3.42
CA LYS A 372 3.22 49.40 2.48
C LYS A 372 4.54 49.90 3.10
N SER A 373 5.61 49.29 2.59
CA SER A 373 6.80 49.91 1.97
C SER A 373 7.94 50.49 2.82
N ASN A 374 9.15 49.97 2.49
CA ASN A 374 10.37 50.71 2.10
C ASN A 374 11.29 51.27 3.20
N ARG A 375 12.52 50.73 3.35
CA ARG A 375 13.78 51.32 2.82
C ARG A 375 15.04 50.67 3.41
N SER A 376 16.01 50.52 2.51
CA SER A 376 17.47 50.60 2.65
C SER A 376 18.07 50.96 4.02
N GLY A 377 19.09 50.18 4.40
CA GLY A 377 20.16 50.47 5.34
C GLY A 377 21.24 49.42 5.20
#